data_AF-A0A3D5WP13-F1
#
_entry.id   AF-A0A3D5WP13-F1
#
_cell.length_a   1.000
_cell.length_b   1.000
_cell.length_c   1.000
_cell.angle_alpha   90.00
_cell.angle_beta   90.00
_cell.angle_gamma   90.00
#
_symmetry.space_group_name_H-M   'P 1'
#
loop_
_entity.id
_entity.type
_entity.pdbx_description
1 polymer ?
#
loop_
_entity_poly.entity_id
_entity_poly.type
_entity_poly.pdbx_seq_one_letter_code
_entity_poly.pdbx_strand_id
1 'polypeptide(L)'
;MVLSGNKAMAKDYILGLNMLSNMRLCSNVPAQSIVQTALGGHQSVQNYIVPGGRIYEQREYIYKALNDIPGITAVKPKAAFYIFPKVDTKKFNIVDDEKFALDLLR
;
A
#
# COMPACT_ATOMS: atom_id res chain seq x y z
N MET A 1 18.97 -14.79 -2.91
CA MET A 1 18.87 -13.49 -2.21
C MET A 1 19.89 -12.54 -2.79
N VAL A 2 19.56 -11.26 -3.00
CA VAL A 2 20.50 -10.24 -3.50
C VAL A 2 20.73 -9.23 -2.39
N LEU A 3 21.99 -9.04 -1.98
CA LEU A 3 22.40 -8.14 -0.92
C LEU A 3 23.50 -7.19 -1.42
N SER A 4 23.36 -5.90 -1.11
CA SER A 4 24.29 -4.82 -1.48
C SER A 4 24.88 -4.15 -0.22
N GLY A 5 25.97 -3.36 -0.39
CA GLY A 5 26.69 -2.72 0.71
C GLY A 5 27.86 -3.54 1.29
N ASN A 6 28.36 -3.13 2.46
CA ASN A 6 29.50 -3.78 3.13
C ASN A 6 29.08 -5.13 3.76
N LYS A 7 29.12 -6.19 2.96
CA LYS A 7 28.73 -7.54 3.38
C LYS A 7 29.70 -8.17 4.40
N ALA A 8 30.94 -7.69 4.49
CA ALA A 8 31.94 -8.26 5.38
C ALA A 8 31.60 -8.07 6.87
N MET A 9 31.00 -6.93 7.22
CA MET A 9 30.53 -6.66 8.59
C MET A 9 29.20 -7.33 8.94
N ALA A 10 28.47 -7.86 7.94
CA ALA A 10 27.12 -8.39 8.11
C ALA A 10 27.04 -9.93 8.02
N LYS A 11 28.17 -10.65 8.12
CA LYS A 11 28.23 -12.10 7.87
C LYS A 11 27.21 -12.91 8.69
N ASP A 12 27.15 -12.67 9.99
CA ASP A 12 26.25 -13.41 10.89
C ASP A 12 24.77 -13.07 10.61
N TYR A 13 24.49 -11.81 10.25
CA TYR A 13 23.16 -11.38 9.82
C TYR A 13 22.72 -12.10 8.53
N ILE A 14 23.61 -12.17 7.54
CA ILE A 14 23.36 -12.88 6.27
C ILE A 14 23.15 -14.38 6.52
N LEU A 15 23.91 -14.97 7.44
CA LEU A 15 23.70 -16.36 7.85
C LEU A 15 22.28 -16.54 8.42
N GLY A 16 21.86 -15.67 9.34
CA GLY A 16 20.50 -15.70 9.89
C GLY A 16 19.42 -15.57 8.81
N LEU A 17 19.59 -14.65 7.86
CA LEU A 17 18.66 -14.50 6.73
C LEU A 17 18.57 -15.77 5.87
N ASN A 18 19.71 -16.41 5.56
CA ASN A 18 19.72 -17.66 4.81
C ASN A 18 19.06 -18.82 5.58
N MET A 19 19.32 -18.91 6.89
CA MET A 19 18.68 -19.92 7.74
C MET A 19 17.15 -19.76 7.71
N LEU A 20 16.66 -18.54 7.93
CA LEU A 20 15.22 -18.24 7.90
C LEU A 20 14.60 -18.53 6.53
N SER A 21 15.26 -18.16 5.43
CA SER A 21 14.74 -18.41 4.09
C SER A 21 14.69 -19.89 3.71
N ASN A 22 15.66 -20.69 4.20
CA ASN A 22 15.74 -22.12 3.90
C ASN A 22 14.75 -22.97 4.71
N MET A 23 14.34 -22.53 5.91
CA MET A 23 13.35 -23.26 6.72
C MET A 23 12.00 -23.43 6.01
N ARG A 24 11.65 -22.53 5.08
CA ARG A 24 10.43 -22.62 4.25
C ARG A 24 10.72 -23.17 2.84
N LEU A 25 11.91 -23.72 2.60
CA LEU A 25 12.42 -24.22 1.31
C LEU A 25 12.55 -23.13 0.23
N CYS A 26 11.42 -22.59 -0.27
CA CYS A 26 11.39 -21.52 -1.26
C CYS A 26 10.03 -20.80 -1.30
N SER A 27 10.01 -19.59 -1.87
CA SER A 27 8.78 -18.94 -2.35
C SER A 27 8.13 -19.72 -3.51
N ASN A 28 6.87 -19.43 -3.82
CA ASN A 28 6.18 -20.00 -4.97
C ASN A 28 7.03 -19.83 -6.26
N VAL A 29 7.42 -20.93 -6.90
CA VAL A 29 8.34 -20.91 -8.06
C VAL A 29 7.68 -20.30 -9.31
N PRO A 30 6.43 -20.65 -9.69
CA PRO A 30 5.79 -20.03 -10.84
C PRO A 30 5.73 -18.49 -10.77
N ALA A 31 5.42 -17.92 -9.60
CA ALA A 31 5.37 -16.48 -9.41
C ALA A 31 6.74 -15.80 -9.51
N GLN A 32 7.83 -16.49 -9.14
CA GLN A 32 9.19 -15.97 -9.30
C GLN A 32 9.53 -15.72 -10.77
N SER A 33 9.04 -16.57 -11.69
CA SER A 33 9.25 -16.40 -13.13
C SER A 33 8.65 -15.11 -13.70
N ILE A 34 7.68 -14.51 -13.00
CA ILE A 34 7.03 -13.26 -13.45
C ILE A 34 7.81 -12.01 -13.04
N VAL A 35 8.68 -12.10 -12.03
CA VAL A 35 9.42 -10.95 -11.48
C VAL A 35 10.25 -10.26 -12.57
N GLN A 36 10.93 -11.01 -13.42
CA GLN A 36 11.74 -10.45 -14.50
C GLN A 36 10.88 -9.66 -15.50
N THR A 37 9.77 -10.24 -15.95
CA THR A 37 8.85 -9.60 -16.90
C THR A 37 8.23 -8.34 -16.30
N ALA A 38 7.84 -8.39 -15.03
CA ALA A 38 7.29 -7.23 -14.33
C ALA A 38 8.28 -6.07 -14.21
N LEU A 39 9.57 -6.36 -13.97
CA LEU A 39 10.61 -5.33 -13.80
C LEU A 39 11.17 -4.79 -15.13
N GLY A 40 11.31 -5.62 -16.15
CA GLY A 40 12.03 -5.27 -17.40
C GLY A 40 11.15 -4.92 -18.61
N GLY A 41 9.85 -5.23 -18.57
CA GLY A 41 8.93 -5.04 -19.69
C GLY A 41 8.22 -3.68 -19.72
N HIS A 42 7.19 -3.59 -20.58
CA HIS A 42 6.31 -2.42 -20.66
C HIS A 42 5.53 -2.21 -19.34
N GLN A 43 5.68 -1.03 -18.76
CA GLN A 43 5.08 -0.67 -17.48
C GLN A 43 3.63 -0.18 -17.67
N SER A 44 2.71 -1.11 -17.94
CA SER A 44 1.29 -0.81 -18.23
C SER A 44 0.60 -0.01 -17.13
N VAL A 45 1.06 -0.16 -15.88
CA VAL A 45 0.53 0.54 -14.71
C VAL A 45 0.65 2.07 -14.80
N GLN A 46 1.58 2.59 -15.60
CA GLN A 46 1.76 4.03 -15.77
C GLN A 46 0.52 4.70 -16.36
N ASN A 47 -0.21 3.99 -17.23
CA ASN A 47 -1.43 4.52 -17.84
C ASN A 47 -2.58 4.67 -16.84
N TYR A 48 -2.54 3.98 -15.69
CA TYR A 48 -3.59 4.05 -14.69
C TYR A 48 -3.48 5.28 -13.77
N ILE A 49 -2.29 5.87 -13.66
CA ILE A 49 -1.95 6.88 -12.65
C ILE A 49 -1.77 8.30 -13.21
N VAL A 50 -1.96 8.48 -14.53
CA VAL A 50 -1.99 9.77 -15.23
C VAL A 50 -3.43 10.29 -15.37
N PRO A 51 -3.67 11.58 -15.66
CA PRO A 51 -5.01 12.09 -15.97
C PRO A 51 -5.74 11.26 -17.02
N GLY A 52 -7.01 10.94 -16.77
CA GLY A 52 -7.80 10.00 -17.56
C GLY A 52 -7.59 8.51 -17.21
N GLY A 53 -6.53 8.19 -16.46
CA GLY A 53 -6.26 6.85 -15.94
C GLY A 53 -7.18 6.50 -14.76
N ARG A 54 -7.61 5.24 -14.69
CA ARG A 54 -8.60 4.78 -13.69
C ARG A 54 -8.24 5.14 -12.24
N ILE A 55 -6.99 4.88 -11.82
CA ILE A 55 -6.55 5.09 -10.43
C ILE A 55 -6.42 6.59 -10.15
N TYR A 56 -5.94 7.38 -11.11
CA TYR A 56 -5.90 8.83 -10.99
C TYR A 56 -7.31 9.40 -10.76
N GLU A 57 -8.27 9.08 -11.64
CA GLU A 57 -9.63 9.63 -11.56
C GLU A 57 -10.36 9.19 -10.28
N GLN A 58 -10.21 7.92 -9.87
CA GLN A 58 -10.77 7.43 -8.61
C GLN A 58 -10.20 8.18 -7.41
N ARG A 59 -8.89 8.45 -7.40
CA ARG A 59 -8.24 9.22 -6.33
C ARG A 59 -8.74 10.66 -6.28
N GLU A 60 -8.86 11.32 -7.44
CA GLU A 60 -9.37 12.69 -7.53
C GLU A 60 -10.81 12.79 -7.00
N TYR A 61 -11.67 11.85 -7.41
CA TYR A 61 -13.06 11.81 -6.98
C TYR A 61 -13.19 11.58 -5.47
N ILE A 62 -12.57 10.53 -4.93
CA ILE A 62 -12.68 10.19 -3.50
C ILE A 62 -12.14 11.32 -2.63
N TYR A 63 -11.02 11.94 -3.01
CA TYR A 63 -10.46 13.08 -2.28
C TYR A 63 -11.45 14.25 -2.19
N LYS A 64 -12.10 14.61 -3.30
CA LYS A 64 -13.11 15.68 -3.32
C LYS A 64 -14.33 15.28 -2.49
N ALA A 65 -14.90 14.11 -2.77
CA ALA A 65 -16.10 13.62 -2.11
C ALA A 65 -15.95 13.56 -0.57
N LEU A 66 -14.80 13.13 -0.06
CA LEU A 66 -14.55 13.09 1.38
C LEU A 66 -14.43 14.49 2.01
N ASN A 67 -13.77 15.42 1.33
CA ASN A 67 -13.61 16.78 1.85
C ASN A 67 -14.87 17.64 1.70
N ASP A 68 -15.82 17.23 0.85
CA ASP A 68 -17.13 17.87 0.72
C ASP A 68 -18.08 17.48 1.88
N ILE A 69 -17.77 16.44 2.66
CA ILE A 69 -18.58 16.01 3.82
C ILE A 69 -18.26 16.89 5.03
N PRO A 70 -19.22 17.66 5.59
CA PRO A 70 -18.95 18.54 6.71
C PRO A 70 -18.50 17.78 7.96
N GLY A 71 -17.27 18.02 8.43
CA GLY A 71 -16.70 17.31 9.59
C GLY A 71 -15.78 16.15 9.20
N ILE A 72 -15.54 15.93 7.91
CA ILE A 72 -14.51 15.03 7.40
C ILE A 72 -13.49 15.85 6.62
N THR A 73 -12.22 15.53 6.79
CA THR A 73 -11.13 16.11 6.00
C THR A 73 -10.16 15.00 5.61
N ALA A 74 -9.52 15.11 4.46
CA ALA A 74 -8.52 14.13 4.04
C ALA A 74 -7.35 14.84 3.35
N VAL A 75 -6.13 14.34 3.56
CA VAL A 75 -4.96 14.75 2.79
C VAL A 75 -4.95 13.99 1.47
N LYS A 76 -4.71 14.69 0.36
CA LYS A 76 -4.66 14.07 -0.97
C LYS A 76 -3.48 13.10 -1.05
N PRO A 77 -3.71 11.78 -1.29
CA PRO A 77 -2.62 10.81 -1.33
C PRO A 77 -1.78 10.99 -2.59
N LYS A 78 -0.45 10.87 -2.44
CA LYS A 78 0.49 10.98 -3.57
C LYS A 78 0.78 9.65 -4.25
N ALA A 79 0.59 8.54 -3.54
CA ALA A 79 0.88 7.18 -4.01
C ALA A 79 0.01 6.15 -3.25
N ALA A 80 0.23 4.86 -3.51
CA ALA A 80 -0.54 3.73 -2.99
C ALA A 80 -2.03 3.78 -3.40
N PHE A 81 -2.87 3.00 -2.71
CA PHE A 81 -4.27 2.77 -3.07
C PHE A 81 -5.25 3.10 -1.93
N TYR A 82 -4.85 3.97 -1.00
CA TYR A 82 -5.62 4.28 0.20
C TYR A 82 -5.69 5.80 0.44
N ILE A 83 -6.73 6.23 1.13
CA ILE A 83 -6.89 7.57 1.68
C ILE A 83 -7.29 7.43 3.15
N PHE A 84 -6.77 8.30 4.01
CA PHE A 84 -7.00 8.23 5.45
C PHE A 84 -7.72 9.50 5.93
N PRO A 85 -9.07 9.52 5.89
CA PRO A 85 -9.83 10.68 6.32
C PRO A 85 -9.76 10.86 7.84
N LYS A 86 -9.61 12.11 8.26
CA LYS A 86 -9.83 12.55 9.64
C LYS A 86 -11.30 12.91 9.81
N VAL A 87 -11.93 12.28 10.79
CA VAL A 87 -13.33 12.53 11.17
C VAL A 87 -13.38 13.39 12.44
N ASP A 88 -14.28 14.37 12.47
CA ASP A 88 -14.57 15.17 13.65
C ASP A 88 -15.36 14.33 14.68
N THR A 89 -14.63 13.65 15.55
CA THR A 89 -15.19 12.74 16.54
C THR A 89 -16.11 13.44 17.54
N LYS A 90 -15.90 14.73 17.84
CA LYS A 90 -16.78 15.49 18.73
C LYS A 90 -18.11 15.78 18.05
N LYS A 91 -18.07 16.21 16.79
CA LYS A 91 -19.29 16.50 16.01
C LYS A 91 -20.19 15.28 15.86
N PHE A 92 -19.60 14.11 15.63
CA PHE A 92 -20.34 12.86 15.39
C PHE A 92 -20.47 11.98 16.64
N ASN A 93 -20.00 12.43 17.81
CA ASN A 93 -19.97 11.68 19.05
C ASN A 93 -19.34 10.27 18.90
N ILE A 94 -18.25 10.19 18.15
CA ILE A 94 -17.49 8.96 17.96
C ILE A 94 -16.52 8.81 19.12
N VAL A 95 -16.75 7.77 19.92
CA VAL A 95 -15.90 7.40 21.07
C VAL A 95 -15.09 6.11 20.83
N ASP A 96 -15.45 5.38 19.77
CA ASP A 96 -14.90 4.10 19.37
C ASP A 96 -15.00 4.02 17.83
N ASP A 97 -13.87 3.90 17.15
CA ASP A 97 -13.78 3.88 15.70
C ASP A 97 -14.16 2.52 15.10
N GLU A 98 -13.97 1.42 15.82
CA GLU A 98 -14.45 0.10 15.43
C GLU A 98 -15.98 0.07 15.45
N LYS A 99 -16.60 0.61 16.50
CA LYS A 99 -18.06 0.74 16.56
C LYS A 99 -18.58 1.64 15.43
N PHE A 100 -17.93 2.77 15.16
CA PHE A 100 -18.28 3.63 14.03
C PHE A 100 -18.23 2.87 12.70
N ALA A 101 -17.16 2.09 12.46
CA ALA A 101 -17.03 1.29 11.23
C ALA A 101 -18.08 0.17 11.14
N LEU A 102 -18.41 -0.47 12.27
CA LEU A 102 -19.46 -1.49 12.34
C LEU A 102 -20.86 -0.91 12.07
N ASP A 103 -21.16 0.26 12.65
CA ASP A 103 -22.43 0.95 12.44
C ASP A 103 -22.57 1.46 11.00
N LEU A 104 -21.47 1.81 10.32
CA LEU A 104 -21.45 2.15 8.88
C LEU A 104 -21.67 0.92 7.98
N LEU A 105 -21.20 -0.26 8.40
CA LEU A 105 -21.29 -1.49 7.62
C LEU A 105 -22.72 -2.08 7.60
N ARG A 106 -23.50 -1.84 8.65
CA ARG A 106 -24.87 -2.36 8.83
C ARG A 106 -25.89 -1.57 8.02
#